data_AF-A0AA88T1H8-F1
#
_entry.id   AF-A0AA88T1H8-F1
#
_cell.length_a   1.000
_cell.length_b   1.000
_cell.length_c   1.000
_cell.angle_alpha   90.00
_cell.angle_beta   90.00
_cell.angle_gamma   90.00
#
_symmetry.space_group_name_H-M   'P 1'
#
loop_
_entity.id
_entity.type
_entity.pdbx_description
1 polymer ?
#
loop_
_entity_poly.entity_id
_entity_poly.type
_entity_poly.pdbx_seq_one_letter_code
_entity_poly.pdbx_strand_id
1 'polypeptide(L)'
;MAAVIFSSLRTLNSVEELHQTGFGSPPPRHGLALLVWYVQNCIDNNMVSLCNPMEGDYGFHEFKNAGPFFLLPRLKDKKTYGYFTIGNLNYKHAKDLPYEVRKYYNPHDLKSNMDRVIVKYNKNMNKIEEIFISEHYKKVKTYIVGLPLITELRQQ
;
A
#
# COMPACT_ATOMS: atom_id res chain seq x y z
N MET A 1 -24.68 23.98 3.39
CA MET A 1 -24.03 22.82 2.75
C MET A 1 -22.53 22.97 2.89
N ALA A 2 -21.90 22.22 3.78
CA ALA A 2 -20.44 22.19 3.84
C ALA A 2 -19.96 21.37 2.64
N ALA A 3 -19.25 22.00 1.72
CA ALA A 3 -18.52 21.29 0.69
C ALA A 3 -17.50 20.40 1.38
N VAL A 4 -17.76 19.08 1.42
CA VAL A 4 -16.74 18.11 1.80
C VAL A 4 -15.74 18.13 0.66
N ILE A 5 -14.67 18.92 0.80
CA ILE A 5 -13.52 18.84 -0.09
C ILE A 5 -12.90 17.45 0.15
N PHE A 6 -13.33 16.49 -0.66
CA PHE A 6 -12.50 15.33 -0.93
C PHE A 6 -11.26 15.88 -1.61
N SER A 7 -10.20 16.15 -0.85
CA SER A 7 -8.88 16.34 -1.46
C SER A 7 -8.61 15.06 -2.25
N SER A 8 -8.57 15.16 -3.57
CA SER A 8 -8.12 14.07 -4.41
C SER A 8 -6.74 13.64 -3.92
N LEU A 9 -6.52 12.34 -3.75
CA LEU A 9 -5.19 11.83 -3.50
C LEU A 9 -4.34 12.13 -4.74
N ARG A 10 -3.10 12.59 -4.54
CA ARG A 10 -2.16 12.79 -5.65
C ARG A 10 -1.77 11.41 -6.20
N THR A 11 -1.83 11.26 -7.52
CA THR A 11 -1.30 10.10 -8.23
C THR A 11 0.18 10.33 -8.54
N LEU A 12 1.01 9.33 -8.26
CA LEU A 12 2.44 9.31 -8.61
C LEU A 12 2.62 8.44 -9.85
N ASN A 13 3.28 8.98 -10.88
CA ASN A 13 3.48 8.35 -12.18
C ASN A 13 4.95 8.08 -12.51
N SER A 14 5.90 8.46 -11.65
CA SER A 14 7.31 8.13 -11.85
C SER A 14 8.05 7.88 -10.55
N VAL A 15 9.18 7.18 -10.65
CA VAL A 15 10.09 6.92 -9.52
C VAL A 15 10.62 8.23 -8.94
N GLU A 16 10.85 9.25 -9.77
CA GLU A 16 11.23 10.60 -9.32
C GLU A 16 10.14 11.22 -8.42
N GLU A 17 8.86 11.16 -8.84
CA GLU A 17 7.77 11.65 -7.99
C GLU A 17 7.66 10.88 -6.67
N LEU A 18 7.88 9.55 -6.71
CA LEU A 18 7.93 8.72 -5.52
C LEU A 18 9.04 9.16 -4.57
N HIS A 19 10.26 9.37 -5.07
CA HIS A 19 11.40 9.85 -4.26
C HIS A 19 11.12 11.21 -3.62
N GLN A 20 10.52 12.14 -4.35
CA GLN A 20 10.16 13.47 -3.84
C GLN A 20 9.18 13.41 -2.65
N THR A 21 8.39 12.34 -2.51
CA THR A 21 7.50 12.18 -1.34
C THR A 21 8.26 11.83 -0.05
N GLY A 22 9.46 11.28 -0.18
CA GLY A 22 10.23 10.66 0.91
C GLY A 22 9.70 9.31 1.37
N PHE A 23 8.76 8.69 0.65
CA PHE A 23 8.17 7.42 1.06
C PHE A 23 9.23 6.34 1.24
N GLY A 24 9.19 5.65 2.38
CA GLY A 24 10.12 4.57 2.66
C GLY A 24 11.58 4.96 2.82
N SER A 25 11.93 6.25 2.88
CA SER A 25 13.30 6.74 2.96
C SER A 25 13.47 7.87 4.00
N PRO A 26 14.66 8.03 4.60
CA PRO A 26 15.77 7.07 4.67
C PRO A 26 15.47 5.90 5.63
N PRO A 27 16.38 4.91 5.78
CA PRO A 27 16.30 3.94 6.88
C PRO A 27 16.03 4.64 8.23
N PRO A 28 15.24 4.04 9.13
CA PRO A 28 14.76 2.64 9.11
C PRO A 28 13.43 2.42 8.39
N ARG A 29 12.98 3.39 7.58
CA ARG A 29 11.79 3.25 6.74
C ARG A 29 11.99 2.14 5.71
N HIS A 30 10.91 1.43 5.37
CA HIS A 30 10.95 0.24 4.52
C HIS A 30 10.01 0.32 3.31
N GLY A 31 9.25 1.41 3.19
CA GLY A 31 8.20 1.56 2.19
C GLY A 31 8.64 1.37 0.74
N LEU A 32 9.81 1.87 0.36
CA LEU A 32 10.30 1.73 -1.02
C LEU A 32 10.59 0.26 -1.34
N ALA A 33 11.32 -0.44 -0.47
CA ALA A 33 11.58 -1.87 -0.61
C ALA A 33 10.28 -2.69 -0.63
N LEU A 34 9.32 -2.35 0.24
CA LEU A 34 8.00 -2.98 0.26
C LEU A 34 7.24 -2.78 -1.05
N LEU A 35 7.19 -1.55 -1.58
CA LEU A 35 6.45 -1.24 -2.81
C LEU A 35 7.08 -1.94 -4.02
N VAL A 36 8.41 -1.86 -4.17
CA VAL A 36 9.14 -2.55 -5.26
C VAL A 36 8.86 -4.04 -5.21
N TRP A 37 9.06 -4.68 -4.05
CA TRP A 37 8.78 -6.10 -3.90
C TRP A 37 7.33 -6.44 -4.24
N TYR A 38 6.37 -5.66 -3.75
CA TYR A 38 4.94 -5.90 -3.99
C TYR A 38 4.60 -5.85 -5.48
N VAL A 39 5.03 -4.82 -6.22
CA VAL A 39 4.70 -4.69 -7.64
C VAL A 39 5.39 -5.71 -8.54
N GLN A 40 6.52 -6.25 -8.09
CA GLN A 40 7.28 -7.28 -8.81
C GLN A 40 6.79 -8.71 -8.51
N ASN A 41 6.29 -8.98 -7.29
CA ASN A 41 6.04 -10.35 -6.82
C ASN A 41 4.58 -10.66 -6.52
N CYS A 42 3.75 -9.65 -6.21
CA CYS A 42 2.37 -9.86 -5.77
C CYS A 42 1.32 -9.52 -6.83
N ILE A 43 1.70 -8.97 -8.00
CA ILE A 43 0.77 -8.64 -9.08
C ILE A 43 1.38 -8.89 -10.46
N ASP A 44 0.57 -9.44 -11.38
CA ASP A 44 0.98 -9.65 -12.77
C ASP A 44 0.74 -8.41 -13.66
N ASN A 45 1.07 -8.51 -14.95
CA ASN A 45 0.89 -7.42 -15.92
C ASN A 45 -0.58 -7.01 -16.13
N ASN A 46 -1.54 -7.87 -15.79
CA ASN A 46 -2.98 -7.61 -15.86
C ASN A 46 -3.58 -7.17 -14.51
N MET A 47 -2.73 -6.91 -13.51
CA MET A 47 -3.10 -6.58 -12.13
C MET A 47 -3.84 -7.71 -11.40
N VAL A 48 -3.69 -8.96 -11.84
CA VAL A 48 -4.15 -10.14 -11.10
C VAL A 48 -3.29 -10.28 -9.85
N SER A 49 -3.94 -10.54 -8.71
CA SER A 49 -3.23 -10.73 -7.44
C SER A 49 -2.57 -12.11 -7.41
N LEU A 50 -1.26 -12.13 -7.18
CA LEU A 50 -0.46 -13.34 -6.99
C LEU A 50 -0.28 -13.67 -5.50
N CYS A 51 -0.31 -12.64 -4.65
CA CYS A 51 -0.43 -12.79 -3.20
C CYS A 51 -1.93 -12.72 -2.82
N ASN A 52 -2.38 -13.50 -1.85
CA ASN A 52 -3.78 -13.54 -1.43
C ASN A 52 -4.05 -12.62 -0.22
N PRO A 53 -4.71 -11.44 -0.41
CA PRO A 53 -4.95 -10.53 0.69
C PRO A 53 -5.95 -11.05 1.73
N MET A 54 -6.83 -11.98 1.34
CA MET A 54 -7.86 -12.55 2.22
C MET A 54 -7.29 -13.58 3.18
N GLU A 55 -6.31 -14.37 2.75
CA GLU A 55 -5.61 -15.35 3.61
C GLU A 55 -4.53 -14.68 4.48
N GLY A 56 -4.19 -13.43 4.19
CA GLY A 56 -3.25 -12.65 4.98
C GLY A 56 -1.79 -12.91 4.64
N ASP A 57 -1.52 -13.34 3.39
CA ASP A 57 -0.16 -13.55 2.87
C ASP A 57 0.74 -12.36 3.21
N TYR A 58 1.95 -12.65 3.69
CA TYR A 58 2.96 -11.62 3.99
C TYR A 58 2.50 -10.52 4.98
N GLY A 59 1.43 -10.78 5.73
CA GLY A 59 0.84 -9.85 6.69
C GLY A 59 -0.22 -8.92 6.12
N PHE A 60 -0.83 -9.29 4.98
CA PHE A 60 -2.07 -8.66 4.54
C PHE A 60 -3.16 -8.73 5.61
N HIS A 61 -3.94 -7.66 5.69
CA HIS A 61 -5.17 -7.61 6.47
C HIS A 61 -6.12 -6.54 5.94
N GLU A 62 -7.40 -6.65 6.31
CA GLU A 62 -8.41 -5.68 5.90
C GLU A 62 -8.07 -4.28 6.45
N PHE A 63 -7.97 -3.31 5.54
CA PHE A 63 -7.97 -1.90 5.87
C PHE A 63 -9.42 -1.39 5.84
N LYS A 64 -10.04 -1.27 7.01
CA LYS A 64 -11.47 -0.91 7.12
C LYS A 64 -11.84 0.44 6.50
N ASN A 65 -10.86 1.32 6.27
CA ASN A 65 -11.04 2.69 5.82
C ASN A 65 -12.18 3.36 6.60
N ALA A 66 -12.01 3.46 7.92
CA ALA A 66 -13.03 3.92 8.85
C ALA A 66 -12.51 5.09 9.69
N GLY A 67 -13.40 5.79 10.39
CA GLY A 67 -13.09 6.95 11.22
C GLY A 67 -13.90 8.18 10.84
N PRO A 68 -13.69 9.32 11.52
CA PRO A 68 -14.40 10.57 11.23
C PRO A 68 -14.07 11.09 9.82
N PHE A 69 -12.90 10.76 9.29
CA PHE A 69 -12.47 11.11 7.94
C PHE A 69 -11.94 9.85 7.24
N PHE A 70 -12.54 9.52 6.10
CA PHE A 70 -12.09 8.43 5.25
C PHE A 70 -10.74 8.79 4.60
N LEU A 71 -9.76 7.90 4.69
CA LEU A 71 -8.47 8.08 4.03
C LEU A 71 -8.60 7.90 2.52
N LEU A 72 -9.33 6.85 2.12
CA LEU A 72 -9.56 6.45 0.74
C LEU A 72 -11.04 6.65 0.37
N PRO A 73 -11.42 6.63 -0.92
CA PRO A 73 -12.82 6.62 -1.33
C PRO A 73 -13.62 5.51 -0.64
N ARG A 74 -14.91 5.76 -0.36
CA ARG A 74 -15.77 4.74 0.25
C ARG A 74 -16.16 3.69 -0.78
N LEU A 75 -16.00 2.43 -0.44
CA LEU A 75 -16.52 1.32 -1.24
C LEU A 75 -18.05 1.29 -1.14
N LYS A 76 -18.73 1.46 -2.28
CA LYS A 76 -20.19 1.29 -2.38
C LYS A 76 -20.57 -0.19 -2.31
N ASP A 77 -19.81 -1.03 -3.02
CA ASP A 77 -19.97 -2.49 -3.01
C ASP A 77 -18.83 -3.15 -2.21
N LYS A 78 -19.09 -3.41 -0.93
CA LYS A 78 -18.17 -4.12 -0.04
C LYS A 78 -18.21 -5.63 -0.20
N LYS A 79 -19.18 -6.18 -0.96
CA LYS A 79 -19.25 -7.62 -1.23
C LYS A 79 -18.23 -7.99 -2.29
N THR A 80 -18.12 -7.21 -3.35
CA THR A 80 -17.14 -7.41 -4.42
C THR A 80 -15.77 -6.82 -4.08
N TYR A 81 -15.73 -5.64 -3.47
CA TYR A 81 -14.47 -4.94 -3.21
C TYR A 81 -14.10 -4.92 -1.73
N GLY A 82 -12.80 -4.93 -1.45
CA GLY A 82 -12.24 -4.68 -0.11
C GLY A 82 -10.96 -3.88 -0.22
N TYR A 83 -10.66 -3.10 0.82
CA TYR A 83 -9.31 -2.54 0.97
C TYR A 83 -8.49 -3.45 1.88
N PHE A 84 -7.28 -3.78 1.45
CA PHE A 84 -6.33 -4.57 2.23
C PHE A 84 -5.00 -3.81 2.31
N THR A 85 -4.25 -4.04 3.37
CA THR A 85 -2.99 -3.34 3.64
C THR A 85 -1.90 -4.32 4.06
N ILE A 86 -0.68 -4.01 3.65
CA ILE A 86 0.55 -4.74 3.98
C ILE A 86 1.63 -3.73 4.41
N GLY A 87 2.65 -4.23 5.11
CA GLY A 87 3.76 -3.41 5.61
C GLY A 87 3.66 -3.07 7.09
N ASN A 88 2.63 -3.53 7.80
CA ASN A 88 2.70 -3.57 9.26
C ASN A 88 3.60 -4.73 9.69
N LEU A 89 4.87 -4.44 9.95
CA LEU A 89 5.91 -5.42 10.32
C LEU A 89 5.67 -6.07 11.70
N ASN A 90 4.69 -5.57 12.47
CA ASN A 90 4.23 -6.19 13.73
C ASN A 90 2.97 -7.05 13.55
N TYR A 91 2.48 -7.23 12.32
CA TYR A 91 1.28 -8.03 12.07
C TYR A 91 1.60 -9.52 11.88
N LYS A 92 0.60 -10.39 12.10
CA LYS A 92 0.74 -11.83 11.77
C LYS A 92 1.21 -11.98 10.32
N HIS A 93 2.01 -13.00 10.02
CA HIS A 93 2.61 -13.24 8.68
C HIS A 93 3.55 -12.15 8.13
N ALA A 94 3.76 -11.03 8.82
CA ALA A 94 4.71 -10.02 8.34
C ALA A 94 6.17 -10.51 8.34
N LYS A 95 6.50 -11.56 9.12
CA LYS A 95 7.81 -12.23 9.08
C LYS A 95 8.08 -12.97 7.77
N ASP A 96 7.02 -13.28 7.01
CA ASP A 96 7.09 -13.99 5.74
C ASP A 96 7.52 -13.03 4.61
N LEU A 97 7.47 -11.70 4.84
CA LEU A 97 8.05 -10.71 3.94
C LEU A 97 9.55 -10.97 3.72
N PRO A 98 10.08 -10.63 2.53
CA PRO A 98 11.50 -10.76 2.25
C PRO A 98 12.34 -10.02 3.29
N TYR A 99 13.50 -10.60 3.61
CA TYR A 99 14.43 -10.01 4.58
C TYR A 99 14.74 -8.54 4.26
N GLU A 100 14.98 -8.21 2.98
CA GLU A 100 15.28 -6.84 2.54
C GLU A 100 14.18 -5.82 2.87
N VAL A 101 12.92 -6.25 2.91
CA VAL A 101 11.79 -5.39 3.29
C VAL A 101 11.76 -5.16 4.80
N ARG A 102 12.17 -6.13 5.62
CA ARG A 102 12.05 -6.07 7.09
C ARG A 102 13.36 -5.82 7.84
N LYS A 103 14.49 -5.69 7.13
CA LYS A 103 15.85 -5.65 7.72
C LYS A 103 16.08 -4.54 8.75
N TYR A 104 15.38 -3.42 8.64
CA TYR A 104 15.50 -2.28 9.57
C TYR A 104 14.38 -2.19 10.60
N TYR A 105 13.53 -3.22 10.69
CA TYR A 105 12.46 -3.23 11.66
C TYR A 105 13.02 -3.17 13.09
N ASN A 106 12.56 -2.19 13.85
CA ASN A 106 12.88 -2.04 15.27
C ASN A 106 11.58 -1.72 16.02
N PRO A 107 11.08 -2.62 16.89
CA PRO A 107 9.83 -2.38 17.62
C PRO A 107 9.89 -1.16 18.56
N HIS A 108 11.09 -0.67 18.89
CA HIS A 108 11.30 0.54 19.69
C HIS A 108 11.39 1.82 18.86
N ASP A 109 11.52 1.72 17.53
CA ASP A 109 11.46 2.86 16.62
C ASP A 109 10.15 2.83 15.82
N LEU A 110 9.24 3.73 16.19
CA LEU A 110 7.95 3.89 15.52
C LEU A 110 8.10 4.14 14.02
N LYS A 111 9.19 4.79 13.57
CA LYS A 111 9.43 5.06 12.14
C LYS A 111 9.62 3.78 11.34
N SER A 112 10.25 2.76 11.93
CA SER A 112 10.58 1.50 11.25
C SER A 112 9.38 0.67 10.81
N ASN A 113 8.17 1.04 11.24
CA ASN A 113 6.92 0.33 10.92
C ASN A 113 5.81 1.29 10.46
N MET A 114 6.16 2.42 9.83
CA MET A 114 5.17 3.41 9.36
C MET A 114 4.64 3.11 7.96
N ASP A 115 5.38 2.39 7.11
CA ASP A 115 5.07 2.31 5.68
C ASP A 115 3.97 1.30 5.38
N ARG A 116 3.01 1.69 4.54
CA ARG A 116 1.89 0.84 4.12
C ARG A 116 1.75 0.85 2.61
N VAL A 117 1.53 -0.32 2.03
CA VAL A 117 0.92 -0.48 0.72
C VAL A 117 -0.51 -0.91 0.95
N ILE A 118 -1.48 -0.15 0.44
CA ILE A 118 -2.91 -0.44 0.54
C ILE A 118 -3.42 -0.74 -0.87
N VAL A 119 -4.29 -1.74 -1.00
CA VAL A 119 -4.80 -2.19 -2.29
C VAL A 119 -6.31 -2.26 -2.27
N LYS A 120 -6.94 -1.85 -3.36
CA LYS A 120 -8.35 -2.12 -3.62
C LYS A 120 -8.46 -3.43 -4.36
N TYR A 121 -8.92 -4.46 -3.66
CA TYR A 121 -9.00 -5.81 -4.17
C TYR A 121 -10.44 -6.15 -4.60
N ASN A 122 -10.59 -6.61 -5.84
CA ASN A 122 -11.80 -7.20 -6.38
C ASN A 122 -11.79 -8.71 -6.10
N LYS A 123 -12.56 -9.11 -5.10
CA LYS A 123 -12.61 -10.47 -4.57
C LYS A 123 -13.17 -11.49 -5.56
N ASN A 124 -14.02 -11.05 -6.49
CA ASN A 124 -14.66 -11.93 -7.46
C ASN A 124 -13.75 -12.24 -8.66
N MET A 125 -12.84 -11.32 -8.98
CA MET A 125 -11.97 -11.41 -10.17
C MET A 125 -10.51 -11.69 -9.84
N ASN A 126 -10.17 -11.82 -8.55
CA ASN A 126 -8.78 -11.88 -8.07
C ASN A 126 -7.91 -10.74 -8.64
N LYS A 127 -8.43 -9.50 -8.62
CA LYS A 127 -7.79 -8.36 -9.30
C LYS A 127 -7.55 -7.18 -8.37
N ILE A 128 -6.42 -6.52 -8.54
CA ILE A 128 -6.06 -5.26 -7.88
C ILE A 128 -6.49 -4.10 -8.77
N GLU A 129 -7.49 -3.34 -8.32
CA GLU A 129 -8.05 -2.21 -9.06
C GLU A 129 -7.22 -0.93 -8.88
N GLU A 130 -6.72 -0.72 -7.66
CA GLU A 130 -5.98 0.49 -7.26
C GLU A 130 -4.93 0.13 -6.21
N ILE A 131 -3.76 0.77 -6.28
CA ILE A 131 -2.69 0.66 -5.27
C ILE A 131 -2.47 2.05 -4.68
N PHE A 132 -2.33 2.09 -3.37
CA PHE A 132 -2.00 3.29 -2.61
C PHE A 132 -0.79 3.02 -1.73
N ILE A 133 -0.03 4.07 -1.46
CA ILE A 133 1.02 4.07 -0.44
C ILE A 133 0.66 5.06 0.66
N SER A 134 1.05 4.77 1.90
CA SER A 134 0.77 5.64 3.03
C SER A 134 1.84 5.56 4.12
N GLU A 135 2.15 6.70 4.74
CA GLU A 135 2.90 6.75 5.98
C GLU A 135 1.94 6.76 7.18
N HIS A 136 1.72 5.58 7.77
CA HIS A 136 0.87 5.36 8.95
C HIS A 136 -0.53 5.99 8.79
N TYR A 137 -1.13 5.82 7.61
CA TYR A 137 -2.49 6.29 7.27
C TYR A 137 -2.67 7.82 7.35
N LYS A 138 -1.59 8.59 7.27
CA LYS A 138 -1.65 10.06 7.25
C LYS A 138 -2.09 10.54 5.86
N LYS A 139 -3.19 11.30 5.81
CA LYS A 139 -3.78 11.81 4.56
C LYS A 139 -2.81 12.59 3.68
N VAL A 140 -2.01 13.49 4.27
CA VAL A 140 -1.00 14.31 3.55
C VAL A 140 0.21 13.50 3.06
N LYS A 141 0.31 12.24 3.49
CA LYS A 141 1.36 11.28 3.14
C LYS A 141 0.75 10.01 2.54
N THR A 142 -0.36 10.17 1.81
CA THR A 142 -1.05 9.07 1.12
C THR A 142 -1.21 9.44 -0.34
N TYR A 143 -0.86 8.49 -1.21
CA TYR A 143 -0.79 8.71 -2.65
C TYR A 143 -1.34 7.50 -3.40
N ILE A 144 -1.84 7.73 -4.61
CA ILE A 144 -2.20 6.67 -5.57
C ILE A 144 -0.93 6.32 -6.36
N VAL A 145 -0.66 5.03 -6.54
CA VAL A 145 0.43 4.56 -7.40
C VAL A 145 -0.14 4.37 -8.81
N GLY A 146 0.29 5.21 -9.75
CA GLY A 146 -0.16 5.16 -11.15
C GLY A 146 0.47 4.00 -11.92
N LEU A 147 -0.20 3.55 -12.99
CA LEU A 147 0.31 2.50 -13.88
C LEU A 147 1.71 2.78 -14.46
N PRO A 148 2.07 4.02 -14.82
CA PRO A 148 3.43 4.30 -15.29
C PRO A 148 4.48 4.02 -14.20
N LEU A 149 4.24 4.43 -12.95
CA LEU A 149 5.13 4.14 -11.82
C LEU A 149 5.21 2.63 -11.55
N ILE A 150 4.09 1.90 -11.58
CA ILE A 150 4.09 0.43 -11.43
C ILE A 150 4.98 -0.22 -12.50
N THR A 151 4.90 0.27 -13.74
CA THR A 151 5.67 -0.26 -14.87
C THR A 151 7.17 0.02 -14.69
N GLU A 152 7.53 1.22 -14.28
CA GLU A 152 8.92 1.61 -14.02
C GLU A 152 9.54 0.78 -12.87
N LEU A 153 8.81 0.58 -11.77
CA LEU A 153 9.27 -0.22 -10.62
C LEU A 153 9.47 -1.71 -10.96
N ARG A 154 8.78 -2.23 -11.98
CA ARG A 154 8.97 -3.62 -12.45
C ARG A 154 10.27 -3.84 -13.22
N GLN A 155 10.94 -2.77 -13.64
CA GLN A 155 12.17 -2.82 -14.43
C GLN A 155 13.44 -2.63 -13.58
N GLN A 156 13.28 -2.42 -12.26
CA GLN A 156 14.38 -2.26 -11.31
C GLN A 156 14.97 -3.60 -10.85
#